data_AF-A0A3N4J4A0-F1
#
_entry.id   AF-A0A3N4J4A0-F1
#
_cell.length_a   1.000
_cell.length_b   1.000
_cell.length_c   1.000
_cell.angle_alpha   90.00
_cell.angle_beta   90.00
_cell.angle_gamma   90.00
#
_symmetry.space_group_name_H-M   'P 1'
#
loop_
_entity.id
_entity.type
_entity.pdbx_description
1 polymer ?
#
loop_
_entity_poly.entity_id
_entity_poly.type
_entity_poly.pdbx_seq_one_letter_code
_entity_poly.pdbx_strand_id
1 'polypeptide(L)'
;MDPTAASRKLLQALSAHEIALGEEDILWAFGNAKTTTLVTQWVERYITEETLVSLEELEIYNHLKKTGALSKLQKAHPELGLVRPRSEEDLEIEIEGLRKSTELLRQHTAQLRRQKIVLKAMKDKTKADKERKRKLDERRRKKWLSQKEDLQAAIDDLLSILKEEIVDLKQYMKESAIDAEGVNKMLESDDRVLARLERLAGGVIVGDDGDDGKEVVERVTALSTNAFHRLSTLSATALKTRLDRIFLEVAGSHNAENNDPEAEELQKDLESLYAEIPSVAEMAAEQEFLQPVLDEVHRGRMKASEGLRLGGTYICDVLHHLQKRHRATAQSLKIELSKQKAISTVIATIAEESVSPLTKPPKVTAPSTPPPAPKSPSSSPGKKLPFRTMPVFTPPRHRRGRSTDFSPDEEEYPELRMLALLGISVPPPTTTPLFVSPIKSTPSTPPVPVIKESQIREHIIQQNSKLKAQEKELATGEVELTEAWNISRLLEAALRSGNEFPGTRLIGEQLVKGLEEVESKVGTVAGRMEGIAGGLEELRRGGGDLSGRGEKKAFVERWGR
;
A
#
# COMPACT_ATOMS: atom_id res chain seq x y z
N MET A 1 41.44 76.82 -93.13
CA MET A 1 42.71 76.88 -92.38
C MET A 1 43.80 77.47 -93.27
N ASP A 2 44.68 78.32 -92.73
CA ASP A 2 45.89 78.77 -93.45
C ASP A 2 46.82 77.57 -93.73
N PRO A 3 47.49 77.52 -94.89
CA PRO A 3 48.32 76.37 -95.28
C PRO A 3 49.47 76.10 -94.30
N THR A 4 49.97 77.14 -93.62
CA THR A 4 51.02 77.06 -92.61
C THR A 4 50.54 76.56 -91.24
N ALA A 5 49.23 76.62 -90.98
CA ALA A 5 48.62 76.06 -89.77
C ALA A 5 48.32 74.56 -89.97
N ALA A 6 47.86 74.18 -91.16
CA ALA A 6 47.65 72.79 -91.53
C ALA A 6 48.97 71.99 -91.58
N SER A 7 50.05 72.58 -92.10
CA SER A 7 51.37 71.92 -92.11
C SER A 7 51.91 71.66 -90.70
N ARG A 8 51.76 72.63 -89.78
CA ARG A 8 52.15 72.47 -88.36
C ARG A 8 51.32 71.42 -87.64
N LYS A 9 50.00 71.38 -87.87
CA LYS A 9 49.13 70.36 -87.26
C LYS A 9 49.48 68.95 -87.75
N LEU A 10 49.83 68.79 -89.03
CA LEU A 10 50.32 67.54 -89.59
C LEU A 10 51.67 67.13 -88.99
N LEU A 11 52.62 68.06 -88.87
CA LEU A 11 53.93 67.81 -88.24
C LEU A 11 53.81 67.42 -86.76
N GLN A 12 52.92 68.07 -86.01
CA GLN A 12 52.68 67.73 -84.61
C GLN A 12 52.06 66.33 -84.45
N ALA A 13 51.11 65.95 -85.31
CA ALA A 13 50.54 64.61 -85.29
C ALA A 13 51.58 63.53 -85.71
N LEU A 14 52.39 63.80 -86.74
CA LEU A 14 53.42 62.85 -87.20
C LEU A 14 54.53 62.64 -86.17
N SER A 15 54.95 63.70 -85.47
CA SER A 15 55.92 63.61 -84.37
C SER A 15 55.36 62.89 -83.14
N ALA A 16 54.09 63.10 -82.78
CA ALA A 16 53.44 62.41 -81.67
C ALA A 16 53.26 60.89 -81.90
N HIS A 17 53.25 60.44 -83.15
CA HIS A 17 53.14 59.02 -83.53
C HIS A 17 54.46 58.40 -84.02
N GLU A 18 55.59 59.08 -83.82
CA GLU A 18 56.94 58.62 -84.19
C GLU A 18 57.11 58.20 -85.67
N ILE A 19 56.39 58.87 -86.58
CA ILE A 19 56.48 58.60 -88.02
C ILE A 19 57.64 59.41 -88.61
N ALA A 20 58.61 58.72 -89.22
CA ALA A 20 59.84 59.32 -89.77
C ALA A 20 59.63 60.09 -91.10
N LEU A 21 58.75 61.10 -91.11
CA LEU A 21 58.64 62.07 -92.20
C LEU A 21 59.13 63.45 -91.73
N GLY A 22 60.06 64.03 -92.48
CA GLY A 22 60.68 65.31 -92.14
C GLY A 22 59.87 66.53 -92.59
N GLU A 23 60.17 67.69 -92.00
CA GLU A 23 59.56 68.99 -92.38
C GLU A 23 59.77 69.32 -93.86
N GLU A 24 60.91 68.91 -94.43
CA GLU A 24 61.25 69.12 -95.85
C GLU A 24 60.32 68.37 -96.82
N ASP A 25 59.92 67.13 -96.49
CA ASP A 25 59.03 66.31 -97.32
C ASP A 25 57.60 66.86 -97.34
N ILE A 26 57.17 67.43 -96.20
CA ILE A 26 55.85 68.01 -96.03
C ILE A 26 55.78 69.36 -96.74
N LEU A 27 56.84 70.17 -96.64
CA LEU A 27 56.95 71.45 -97.36
C LEU A 27 56.85 71.27 -98.88
N TRP A 28 57.38 70.18 -99.43
CA TRP A 28 57.21 69.85 -100.85
C TRP A 28 55.73 69.67 -101.24
N ALA A 29 54.94 69.00 -100.40
CA ALA A 29 53.51 68.77 -100.65
C ALA A 29 52.67 70.06 -100.54
N PHE A 30 53.06 71.00 -99.68
CA PHE A 30 52.40 72.31 -99.53
C PHE A 30 52.93 73.39 -100.48
N GLY A 31 54.08 73.19 -101.14
CA GLY A 31 54.71 74.17 -102.04
C GLY A 31 54.10 74.29 -103.45
N ASN A 32 53.27 73.34 -103.87
CA ASN A 32 52.66 73.32 -105.20
C ASN A 32 51.18 73.75 -105.13
N ALA A 33 50.81 74.88 -105.75
CA ALA A 33 49.52 75.56 -105.52
C ALA A 33 48.26 74.71 -105.81
N LYS A 34 48.38 73.62 -106.60
CA LYS A 34 47.29 72.67 -106.87
C LYS A 34 47.13 71.60 -105.79
N THR A 35 48.19 71.24 -105.07
CA THR A 35 48.17 70.22 -104.01
C THR A 35 47.91 70.83 -102.65
N THR A 36 48.32 72.08 -102.41
CA THR A 36 48.14 72.77 -101.12
C THR A 36 46.69 72.76 -100.65
N THR A 37 45.72 73.04 -101.52
CA THR A 37 44.30 73.09 -101.15
C THR A 37 43.73 71.72 -100.80
N LEU A 38 44.08 70.69 -101.58
CA LEU A 38 43.66 69.31 -101.32
C LEU A 38 44.27 68.76 -100.02
N VAL A 39 45.56 69.04 -99.78
CA VAL A 39 46.26 68.60 -98.57
C VAL A 39 45.70 69.32 -97.34
N THR A 40 45.39 70.62 -97.41
CA THR A 40 44.73 71.32 -96.29
C THR A 40 43.37 70.73 -95.93
N GLN A 41 42.54 70.40 -96.93
CA GLN A 41 41.23 69.76 -96.69
C GLN A 41 41.37 68.34 -96.16
N TRP A 42 42.40 67.60 -96.61
CA TRP A 42 42.69 66.27 -96.10
C TRP A 42 43.14 66.29 -94.64
N VAL A 43 44.06 67.20 -94.29
CA VAL A 43 44.52 67.37 -92.90
C VAL A 43 43.35 67.75 -91.98
N GLU A 44 42.48 68.66 -92.41
CA GLU A 44 41.33 69.08 -91.61
C GLU A 44 40.30 67.97 -91.41
N ARG A 45 40.11 67.11 -92.41
CA ARG A 45 39.10 66.04 -92.38
C ARG A 45 39.55 64.77 -91.68
N TYR A 46 40.85 64.43 -91.74
CA TYR A 46 41.36 63.15 -91.27
C TYR A 46 42.28 63.26 -90.05
N ILE A 47 42.75 64.46 -89.69
CA ILE A 47 43.61 64.69 -88.51
C ILE A 47 42.81 65.44 -87.44
N THR A 48 41.97 64.67 -86.74
CA THR A 48 41.12 65.07 -85.61
C THR A 48 41.39 64.15 -84.43
N GLU A 49 41.14 64.61 -83.20
CA GLU A 49 41.39 63.83 -81.97
C GLU A 49 40.61 62.50 -81.95
N GLU A 50 39.46 62.45 -82.62
CA GLU A 50 38.65 61.23 -82.75
C GLU A 50 39.20 60.22 -83.77
N THR A 51 40.09 60.65 -84.69
CA THR A 51 40.64 59.81 -85.76
C THR A 51 42.11 59.42 -85.53
N LEU A 52 42.76 60.01 -84.53
CA LEU A 52 44.13 59.69 -84.13
C LEU A 52 44.11 58.69 -82.97
N VAL A 53 44.66 57.49 -83.19
CA VAL A 53 44.79 56.45 -82.16
C VAL A 53 46.01 56.76 -81.31
N SER A 54 45.84 56.88 -79.99
CA SER A 54 46.96 57.15 -79.08
C SER A 54 47.97 56.00 -79.05
N LEU A 55 49.20 56.27 -78.62
CA LEU A 55 50.29 55.30 -78.63
C LEU A 55 49.99 54.09 -77.71
N GLU A 56 49.34 54.34 -76.56
CA GLU A 56 48.87 53.29 -75.65
C GLU A 56 47.74 52.44 -76.27
N GLU A 57 46.78 53.07 -76.96
CA GLU A 57 45.71 52.35 -77.65
C GLU A 57 46.25 51.50 -78.81
N LEU A 58 47.28 51.97 -79.50
CA LEU A 58 47.96 51.22 -80.56
C LEU A 58 48.69 49.99 -79.99
N GLU A 59 49.35 50.11 -78.84
CA GLU A 59 49.96 48.98 -78.15
C GLU A 59 48.94 47.94 -77.69
N ILE A 60 47.82 48.40 -77.12
CA ILE A 60 46.70 47.55 -76.72
C ILE A 60 46.10 46.85 -77.94
N TYR A 61 45.83 47.58 -79.03
CA TYR A 61 45.30 47.01 -80.27
C TYR A 61 46.25 45.97 -80.87
N ASN A 62 47.55 46.26 -80.90
CA ASN A 62 48.58 45.32 -81.37
C ASN A 62 48.67 44.08 -80.47
N HIS A 63 48.54 44.23 -79.15
CA HIS A 63 48.53 43.11 -78.21
C HIS A 63 47.27 42.23 -78.40
N LEU A 64 46.09 42.83 -78.56
CA LEU A 64 44.84 42.11 -78.86
C LEU A 64 44.86 41.42 -80.23
N LYS A 65 45.53 42.02 -81.23
CA LYS A 65 45.74 41.41 -82.55
C LYS A 65 46.70 40.23 -82.48
N LYS A 66 47.82 40.35 -81.77
CA LYS A 66 48.82 39.28 -81.59
C LYS A 66 48.26 38.09 -80.80
N THR A 67 47.42 38.32 -79.81
CA THR A 67 46.79 37.26 -78.99
C THR A 67 45.57 36.62 -79.67
N GLY A 68 45.14 37.12 -80.84
CA GLY A 68 43.96 36.64 -81.56
C GLY A 68 42.64 36.92 -80.84
N ALA A 69 42.68 37.68 -79.73
CA ALA A 69 41.51 38.07 -78.96
C ALA A 69 40.63 39.04 -79.76
N LEU A 70 41.23 39.89 -80.60
CA LEU A 70 40.51 40.84 -81.46
C LEU A 70 39.50 40.13 -82.38
N SER A 71 39.92 39.05 -83.04
CA SER A 71 39.06 38.27 -83.95
C SER A 71 37.97 37.49 -83.22
N LYS A 72 38.19 37.16 -81.94
CA LYS A 72 37.17 36.53 -81.08
C LYS A 72 36.17 37.56 -80.57
N LEU A 73 36.64 38.74 -80.16
CA LEU A 73 35.81 39.85 -79.70
C LEU A 73 34.89 40.36 -80.82
N GLN A 74 35.43 40.56 -82.02
CA GLN A 74 34.70 41.04 -83.19
C GLN A 74 33.63 40.03 -83.69
N LYS A 75 33.85 38.73 -83.45
CA LYS A 75 32.84 37.68 -83.74
C LYS A 75 31.80 37.53 -82.64
N ALA A 76 32.19 37.70 -81.38
CA ALA A 76 31.29 37.53 -80.23
C ALA A 76 30.38 38.74 -80.01
N HIS A 77 30.85 39.94 -80.35
CA HIS A 77 30.09 41.18 -80.17
C HIS A 77 30.23 42.06 -81.43
N PRO A 78 29.41 41.84 -82.48
CA PRO A 78 29.36 42.72 -83.66
C PRO A 78 28.97 44.16 -83.31
N GLU A 79 28.36 44.36 -82.14
CA GLU A 79 27.97 45.65 -81.56
C GLU A 79 29.12 46.41 -80.87
N LEU A 80 30.37 45.92 -80.88
CA LEU A 80 31.51 46.61 -80.23
C LEU A 80 31.78 48.00 -80.79
N GLY A 81 31.39 48.29 -82.03
CA GLY A 81 31.41 49.64 -82.59
C GLY A 81 30.33 50.57 -82.02
N LEU A 82 29.32 50.03 -81.33
CA LEU A 82 28.24 50.74 -80.62
C LEU A 82 28.41 50.73 -79.09
N VAL A 83 29.42 50.02 -78.56
CA VAL A 83 29.64 49.99 -77.11
C VAL A 83 30.21 51.33 -76.69
N ARG A 84 29.33 52.17 -76.16
CA ARG A 84 29.67 53.42 -75.47
C ARG A 84 30.72 53.10 -74.38
N PRO A 85 31.84 53.84 -74.31
CA PRO A 85 32.73 53.79 -73.16
C PRO A 85 31.90 54.02 -71.89
N ARG A 86 32.04 53.16 -70.88
CA ARG A 86 31.35 53.39 -69.59
C ARG A 86 31.71 54.78 -69.11
N SER A 87 30.69 55.57 -68.74
CA SER A 87 30.91 56.92 -68.22
C SER A 87 31.66 56.81 -66.89
N GLU A 88 32.46 57.81 -66.55
CA GLU A 88 33.06 57.93 -65.20
C GLU A 88 31.95 57.87 -64.13
N GLU A 89 30.77 58.43 -64.42
CA GLU A 89 29.58 58.36 -63.57
C GLU A 89 29.08 56.91 -63.35
N ASP A 90 29.17 56.03 -64.35
CA ASP A 90 28.77 54.62 -64.22
C ASP A 90 29.75 53.87 -63.31
N LEU A 91 31.05 54.20 -63.40
CA LEU A 91 32.08 53.65 -62.53
C LEU A 91 31.91 54.13 -61.09
N GLU A 92 31.61 55.40 -60.88
CA GLU A 92 31.30 55.95 -59.55
C GLU A 92 30.08 55.28 -58.92
N ILE A 93 29.01 55.07 -59.70
CA ILE A 93 27.80 54.37 -59.24
C ILE A 93 28.13 52.91 -58.87
N GLU A 94 28.94 52.21 -59.66
CA GLU A 94 29.33 50.83 -59.37
C GLU A 94 30.23 50.74 -58.13
N ILE A 95 31.18 51.68 -57.97
CA ILE A 95 32.03 51.79 -56.77
C ILE A 95 31.17 52.05 -55.53
N GLU A 96 30.21 52.96 -55.61
CA GLU A 96 29.31 53.26 -54.50
C GLU A 96 28.37 52.10 -54.19
N GLY A 97 27.89 51.39 -55.21
CA GLY A 97 27.15 50.13 -55.07
C GLY A 97 27.99 49.05 -54.37
N LEU A 98 29.26 48.90 -54.74
CA LEU A 98 30.19 47.97 -54.12
C LEU A 98 30.48 48.34 -52.66
N ARG A 99 30.63 49.63 -52.36
CA ARG A 99 30.80 50.16 -50.99
C ARG A 99 29.59 49.86 -50.11
N LYS A 100 28.37 50.12 -50.61
CA LYS A 100 27.12 49.79 -49.91
C LYS A 100 27.02 48.28 -49.66
N SER A 101 27.36 47.46 -50.65
CA SER A 101 27.38 46.00 -50.52
C SER A 101 28.41 45.52 -49.49
N THR A 102 29.62 46.08 -49.49
CA THR A 102 30.64 45.73 -48.49
C THR A 102 30.25 46.17 -47.09
N GLU A 103 29.60 47.32 -46.93
CA GLU A 103 29.10 47.75 -45.63
C GLU A 103 27.98 46.85 -45.10
N LEU A 104 27.04 46.46 -45.97
CA LEU A 104 26.00 45.50 -45.63
C LEU A 104 26.58 44.14 -45.25
N LEU A 105 27.62 43.67 -45.96
CA LEU A 105 28.36 42.45 -45.60
C LEU A 105 29.04 42.58 -44.22
N ARG A 106 29.63 43.74 -43.90
CA ARG A 106 30.23 44.00 -42.58
C ARG A 106 29.17 43.95 -41.48
N GLN A 107 28.01 44.56 -41.70
CA GLN A 107 26.88 44.52 -40.76
C GLN A 107 26.38 43.09 -40.52
N HIS A 108 26.19 42.30 -41.58
CA HIS A 108 25.82 40.88 -41.44
C HIS A 108 26.88 40.07 -40.72
N THR A 109 28.16 40.30 -41.01
CA THR A 109 29.25 39.60 -40.31
C THR A 109 29.28 39.96 -38.82
N ALA A 110 29.03 41.22 -38.48
CA ALA A 110 28.91 41.66 -37.09
C ALA A 110 27.70 41.02 -36.39
N GLN A 111 26.55 40.92 -37.07
CA GLN A 111 25.36 40.24 -36.55
C GLN A 111 25.61 38.74 -36.33
N LEU A 112 26.23 38.04 -37.27
CA LEU A 112 26.61 36.63 -37.13
C LEU A 112 27.59 36.41 -35.97
N ARG A 113 28.54 37.32 -35.76
CA ARG A 113 29.44 37.26 -34.59
C ARG A 113 28.66 37.42 -33.28
N ARG A 114 27.70 38.35 -33.21
CA ARG A 114 26.81 38.52 -32.03
C ARG A 114 25.98 37.25 -31.80
N GLN A 115 25.35 36.70 -32.85
CA GLN A 115 24.57 35.46 -32.75
C GLN A 115 25.44 34.27 -32.32
N LYS A 116 26.67 34.13 -32.82
CA LYS A 116 27.62 33.10 -32.40
C LYS A 116 27.96 33.19 -30.92
N ILE A 117 28.14 34.41 -30.39
CA ILE A 117 28.40 34.62 -28.95
C ILE A 117 27.17 34.20 -28.13
N VAL A 118 25.97 34.59 -28.54
CA VAL A 118 24.72 34.20 -27.86
C VAL A 118 24.52 32.68 -27.88
N LEU A 119 24.72 32.03 -29.02
CA LEU A 119 24.61 30.57 -29.13
C LEU A 119 25.65 29.85 -28.25
N LYS A 120 26.88 30.36 -28.18
CA LYS A 120 27.91 29.82 -27.29
C LYS A 120 27.48 29.96 -25.83
N ALA A 121 26.97 31.13 -25.42
CA ALA A 121 26.46 31.34 -24.07
C ALA A 121 25.28 30.41 -23.74
N MET A 122 24.34 30.18 -24.67
CA MET A 122 23.24 29.23 -24.49
C MET A 122 23.74 27.78 -24.36
N LYS A 123 24.74 27.39 -25.16
CA LYS A 123 25.38 26.07 -25.06
C LYS A 123 26.07 25.87 -23.71
N ASP A 124 26.74 26.89 -23.20
CA ASP A 124 27.42 26.82 -21.91
C ASP A 124 26.42 26.80 -20.75
N LYS A 125 25.32 27.57 -20.83
CA LYS A 125 24.21 27.53 -19.87
C LYS A 125 23.53 26.15 -19.85
N THR A 126 23.20 25.58 -21.01
CA THR A 126 22.58 24.23 -21.08
C THR A 126 23.51 23.13 -20.55
N LYS A 127 24.82 23.24 -20.75
CA LYS A 127 25.79 22.33 -20.11
C LYS A 127 25.81 22.48 -18.59
N ALA A 128 25.82 23.70 -18.08
CA ALA A 128 25.77 23.97 -16.64
C ALA A 128 24.47 23.44 -16.01
N ASP A 129 23.33 23.62 -16.69
CA ASP A 129 22.03 23.11 -16.25
C ASP A 129 21.98 21.57 -16.23
N LYS A 130 22.57 20.91 -17.24
CA LYS A 130 22.71 19.44 -17.27
C LYS A 130 23.57 18.93 -16.11
N GLU A 131 24.70 19.57 -15.85
CA GLU A 131 25.58 19.22 -14.72
C GLU A 131 24.87 19.42 -13.38
N ARG A 132 24.11 20.53 -13.23
CA ARG A 132 23.28 20.79 -12.04
C ARG A 132 22.22 19.71 -11.84
N LYS A 133 21.51 19.33 -12.91
CA LYS A 133 20.52 18.23 -12.86
C LYS A 133 21.16 16.91 -12.45
N ARG A 134 22.30 16.54 -13.07
CA ARG A 134 23.02 15.31 -12.71
C ARG A 134 23.41 15.28 -11.23
N LYS A 135 23.93 16.39 -10.69
CA LYS A 135 24.27 16.51 -9.26
C LYS A 135 23.04 16.39 -8.35
N LEU A 136 21.89 16.93 -8.75
CA LEU A 136 20.64 16.79 -7.98
C LEU A 136 20.12 15.35 -8.02
N ASP A 137 20.22 14.67 -9.16
CA ASP A 137 19.79 13.28 -9.31
C ASP A 137 20.70 12.32 -8.53
N GLU A 138 22.01 12.55 -8.55
CA GLU A 138 22.97 11.81 -7.71
C GLU A 138 22.66 11.99 -6.22
N ARG A 139 22.35 13.22 -5.78
CA ARG A 139 21.94 13.48 -4.38
C ARG A 139 20.63 12.78 -4.03
N ARG A 140 19.62 12.84 -4.90
CA ARG A 140 18.35 12.12 -4.70
C ARG A 140 18.55 10.61 -4.63
N ARG A 141 19.37 10.05 -5.52
CA ARG A 141 19.69 8.62 -5.53
C ARG A 141 20.40 8.19 -4.26
N LYS A 142 21.38 8.97 -3.78
CA LYS A 142 22.06 8.70 -2.51
C LYS A 142 21.10 8.75 -1.31
N LYS A 143 20.22 9.75 -1.25
CA LYS A 143 19.19 9.84 -0.21
C LYS A 143 18.24 8.65 -0.25
N TRP A 144 17.77 8.26 -1.43
CA TRP A 144 16.90 7.09 -1.59
C TRP A 144 17.59 5.79 -1.16
N LEU A 145 18.87 5.60 -1.52
CA LEU A 145 19.63 4.43 -1.09
C LEU A 145 19.80 4.40 0.44
N SER A 146 20.18 5.52 1.05
CA SER A 146 20.27 5.65 2.52
C SER A 146 18.94 5.32 3.19
N GLN A 147 17.84 5.93 2.73
CA GLN A 147 16.51 5.66 3.29
C GLN A 147 16.09 4.20 3.13
N LYS A 148 16.47 3.57 2.01
CA LYS A 148 16.22 2.15 1.78
C LYS A 148 17.03 1.28 2.74
N GLU A 149 18.30 1.60 2.95
CA GLU A 149 19.18 0.91 3.91
C GLU A 149 18.66 1.10 5.35
N ASP A 150 18.26 2.32 5.72
CA ASP A 150 17.68 2.64 7.03
C ASP A 150 16.36 1.87 7.26
N LEU A 151 15.48 1.81 6.25
CA LEU A 151 14.24 1.02 6.32
C LEU A 151 14.52 -0.48 6.40
N GLN A 152 15.51 -0.98 5.66
CA GLN A 152 15.89 -2.39 5.72
C GLN A 152 16.43 -2.75 7.11
N ALA A 153 17.29 -1.89 7.69
CA ALA A 153 17.78 -2.07 9.05
C ALA A 153 16.63 -2.05 10.08
N ALA A 154 15.69 -1.11 9.96
CA ALA A 154 14.52 -1.07 10.83
C ALA A 154 13.62 -2.33 10.69
N ILE A 155 13.48 -2.87 9.48
CA ILE A 155 12.77 -4.14 9.25
C ILE A 155 13.51 -5.29 9.93
N ASP A 156 14.83 -5.38 9.77
CA ASP A 156 15.63 -6.45 10.35
C ASP A 156 15.63 -6.38 11.88
N ASP A 157 15.67 -5.18 12.47
CA ASP A 157 15.54 -4.94 13.91
C ASP A 157 14.15 -5.38 14.42
N LEU A 158 13.08 -4.98 13.74
CA LEU A 158 11.71 -5.41 14.09
C LEU A 158 11.53 -6.93 13.96
N LEU A 159 12.13 -7.55 12.95
CA LEU A 159 12.13 -9.01 12.80
C LEU A 159 12.94 -9.71 13.88
N SER A 160 14.01 -9.09 14.40
CA SER A 160 14.77 -9.61 15.54
C SER A 160 13.93 -9.56 16.81
N ILE A 161 13.32 -8.41 17.11
CA ILE A 161 12.42 -8.23 18.25
C ILE A 161 11.27 -9.25 18.16
N LEU A 162 10.64 -9.39 16.99
CA LEU A 162 9.54 -10.33 16.79
C LEU A 162 9.99 -11.79 17.02
N LYS A 163 11.22 -12.16 16.65
CA LYS A 163 11.77 -13.50 16.92
C LYS A 163 12.02 -13.72 18.41
N GLU A 164 12.53 -12.72 19.11
CA GLU A 164 12.69 -12.75 20.57
C GLU A 164 11.33 -12.92 21.26
N GLU A 165 10.33 -12.13 20.88
CA GLU A 165 8.96 -12.27 21.39
C GLU A 165 8.36 -13.65 21.09
N ILE A 166 8.63 -14.25 19.92
CA ILE A 166 8.21 -15.62 19.62
C ILE A 166 8.88 -16.64 20.56
N VAL A 167 10.16 -16.46 20.87
CA VAL A 167 10.87 -17.34 21.81
C VAL A 167 10.26 -17.20 23.20
N ASP A 168 9.99 -15.98 23.65
CA ASP A 168 9.34 -15.70 24.93
C ASP A 168 7.93 -16.28 24.99
N LEU A 169 7.12 -16.12 23.93
CA LEU A 169 5.78 -16.72 23.83
C LEU A 169 5.83 -18.25 23.85
N LYS A 170 6.83 -18.86 23.19
CA LYS A 170 7.04 -20.32 23.24
C LYS A 170 7.48 -20.78 24.62
N GLN A 171 8.32 -20.00 25.31
CA GLN A 171 8.72 -20.30 26.68
C GLN A 171 7.53 -20.17 27.63
N TYR A 172 6.74 -19.10 27.52
CA TYR A 172 5.49 -18.92 28.25
C TYR A 172 4.53 -20.09 27.99
N MET A 173 4.41 -20.58 26.76
CA MET A 173 3.57 -21.75 26.46
C MET A 173 4.07 -23.03 27.16
N LYS A 174 5.39 -23.20 27.32
CA LYS A 174 5.97 -24.34 28.04
C LYS A 174 5.82 -24.20 29.56
N GLU A 175 5.95 -23.00 30.10
CA GLU A 175 5.79 -22.72 31.53
C GLU A 175 4.31 -22.74 31.95
N SER A 176 3.44 -22.22 31.10
CA SER A 176 1.97 -22.29 31.21
C SER A 176 1.41 -23.62 30.68
N ALA A 177 2.27 -24.64 30.50
CA ALA A 177 1.80 -25.98 30.21
C ALA A 177 0.79 -26.36 31.31
N ILE A 178 -0.38 -26.82 30.87
CA ILE A 178 -1.46 -27.25 31.73
C ILE A 178 -0.86 -28.13 32.83
N ASP A 179 -1.08 -27.77 34.10
CA ASP A 179 -0.63 -28.54 35.27
C ASP A 179 -1.40 -29.86 35.34
N ALA A 180 -1.05 -30.77 34.43
CA ALA A 180 -1.68 -32.07 34.27
C ALA A 180 -1.46 -32.91 35.52
N GLU A 181 -0.32 -32.72 36.20
CA GLU A 181 0.00 -33.44 37.44
C GLU A 181 -0.86 -32.93 38.61
N GLY A 182 -1.04 -31.61 38.75
CA GLY A 182 -1.94 -31.03 39.75
C GLY A 182 -3.40 -31.39 39.52
N VAL A 183 -3.87 -31.36 38.26
CA VAL A 183 -5.21 -31.83 37.90
C VAL A 183 -5.37 -33.32 38.19
N ASN A 184 -4.38 -34.15 37.88
CA ASN A 184 -4.44 -35.59 38.15
C ASN A 184 -4.47 -35.88 39.66
N LYS A 185 -3.61 -35.22 40.45
CA LYS A 185 -3.63 -35.32 41.93
C LYS A 185 -4.96 -34.87 42.52
N MET A 186 -5.57 -33.84 41.94
CA MET A 186 -6.91 -33.39 42.33
C MET A 186 -7.94 -34.49 42.02
N LEU A 187 -7.99 -35.02 40.80
CA LEU A 187 -8.93 -36.10 40.45
C LEU A 187 -8.75 -37.34 41.35
N GLU A 188 -7.51 -37.74 41.65
CA GLU A 188 -7.23 -38.81 42.63
C GLU A 188 -7.71 -38.45 44.05
N SER A 189 -7.68 -37.17 44.44
CA SER A 189 -8.26 -36.71 45.70
C SER A 189 -9.78 -36.86 45.71
N ASP A 190 -10.42 -36.60 44.58
CA ASP A 190 -11.87 -36.63 44.40
C ASP A 190 -12.36 -38.07 44.38
N ASP A 191 -11.64 -38.97 43.72
CA ASP A 191 -11.92 -40.41 43.73
C ASP A 191 -11.84 -40.99 45.13
N ARG A 192 -10.88 -40.55 45.96
CA ARG A 192 -10.82 -40.94 47.38
C ARG A 192 -12.01 -40.44 48.18
N VAL A 193 -12.52 -39.26 47.88
CA VAL A 193 -13.74 -38.72 48.53
C VAL A 193 -14.96 -39.50 48.07
N LEU A 194 -15.08 -39.79 46.78
CA LEU A 194 -16.16 -40.60 46.22
C LEU A 194 -16.18 -42.01 46.81
N ALA A 195 -15.03 -42.68 46.95
CA ALA A 195 -14.95 -43.98 47.61
C ALA A 195 -15.40 -43.94 49.09
N ARG A 196 -15.10 -42.84 49.80
CA ARG A 196 -15.60 -42.64 51.17
C ARG A 196 -17.09 -42.37 51.21
N LEU A 197 -17.62 -41.61 50.25
CA LEU A 197 -19.06 -41.36 50.11
C LEU A 197 -19.81 -42.64 49.74
N GLU A 198 -19.26 -43.49 48.87
CA GLU A 198 -19.83 -44.80 48.53
C GLU A 198 -19.94 -45.68 49.78
N ARG A 199 -18.89 -45.73 50.59
CA ARG A 199 -18.92 -46.46 51.87
C ARG A 199 -19.95 -45.87 52.85
N LEU A 200 -20.09 -44.54 52.89
CA LEU A 200 -21.10 -43.87 53.71
C LEU A 200 -22.51 -44.14 53.20
N ALA A 201 -22.73 -44.08 51.88
CA ALA A 201 -24.00 -44.39 51.23
C ALA A 201 -24.38 -45.85 51.48
N GLY A 202 -23.45 -46.79 51.35
CA GLY A 202 -23.67 -48.21 51.68
C GLY A 202 -24.05 -48.44 53.15
N GLY A 203 -23.59 -47.60 54.08
CA GLY A 203 -24.01 -47.65 55.49
C GLY A 203 -25.33 -46.92 55.78
N VAL A 204 -25.66 -45.91 54.99
CA VAL A 204 -26.89 -45.11 55.11
C VAL A 204 -28.11 -45.82 54.47
N ILE A 205 -27.89 -46.69 53.48
CA ILE A 205 -28.92 -47.49 52.80
C ILE A 205 -29.38 -48.72 53.62
N VAL A 206 -28.76 -49.01 54.78
CA VAL A 206 -29.15 -50.16 55.63
C VAL A 206 -30.51 -49.97 56.33
N GLY A 207 -31.15 -48.79 56.20
CA GLY A 207 -32.57 -48.64 56.48
C GLY A 207 -33.38 -48.98 55.22
N ASP A 208 -33.58 -50.26 54.96
CA ASP A 208 -34.39 -50.75 53.85
C ASP A 208 -35.81 -50.15 53.92
N ASP A 209 -36.05 -49.14 53.08
CA ASP A 209 -37.39 -48.66 52.70
C ASP A 209 -37.88 -49.43 51.45
N GLY A 210 -37.21 -50.54 51.11
CA GLY A 210 -37.72 -51.59 50.25
C GLY A 210 -38.86 -52.36 50.94
N ASP A 211 -39.57 -53.14 50.14
CA ASP A 211 -40.70 -53.96 50.55
C ASP A 211 -40.38 -54.81 51.80
N ASP A 212 -39.13 -55.26 51.93
CA ASP A 212 -38.68 -56.14 53.01
C ASP A 212 -38.65 -55.44 54.39
N GLY A 213 -38.26 -54.17 54.48
CA GLY A 213 -38.20 -53.42 55.75
C GLY A 213 -39.58 -53.08 56.32
N LYS A 214 -40.54 -52.75 55.45
CA LYS A 214 -41.96 -52.59 55.86
C LYS A 214 -42.55 -53.94 56.26
N GLU A 215 -42.27 -54.99 55.50
CA GLU A 215 -42.71 -56.35 55.81
C GLU A 215 -42.08 -56.88 57.11
N VAL A 216 -40.82 -56.56 57.43
CA VAL A 216 -40.20 -56.89 58.72
C VAL A 216 -40.87 -56.15 59.86
N VAL A 217 -41.16 -54.85 59.72
CA VAL A 217 -41.87 -54.09 60.75
C VAL A 217 -43.29 -54.62 60.94
N GLU A 218 -44.03 -54.90 59.87
CA GLU A 218 -45.36 -55.51 59.92
C GLU A 218 -45.35 -56.92 60.50
N ARG A 219 -44.33 -57.72 60.18
CA ARG A 219 -44.14 -59.05 60.80
C ARG A 219 -43.80 -58.94 62.28
N VAL A 220 -42.93 -58.00 62.67
CA VAL A 220 -42.58 -57.79 64.09
C VAL A 220 -43.77 -57.26 64.86
N THR A 221 -44.56 -56.34 64.32
CA THR A 221 -45.80 -55.89 64.95
C THR A 221 -46.83 -57.01 65.03
N ALA A 222 -47.04 -57.79 63.98
CA ALA A 222 -47.95 -58.95 63.99
C ALA A 222 -47.51 -60.07 64.94
N LEU A 223 -46.20 -60.33 65.05
CA LEU A 223 -45.65 -61.30 66.00
C LEU A 223 -45.76 -60.78 67.43
N SER A 224 -45.52 -59.48 67.66
CA SER A 224 -45.68 -58.86 68.98
C SER A 224 -47.13 -58.86 69.46
N THR A 225 -48.10 -58.61 68.57
CA THR A 225 -49.53 -58.66 68.91
C THR A 225 -50.02 -60.09 69.14
N ASN A 226 -49.52 -61.07 68.37
CA ASN A 226 -49.83 -62.49 68.60
C ASN A 226 -49.23 -63.00 69.92
N ALA A 227 -47.97 -62.66 70.19
CA ALA A 227 -47.31 -63.00 71.45
C ALA A 227 -47.99 -62.31 72.64
N PHE A 228 -48.39 -61.05 72.50
CA PHE A 228 -49.20 -60.31 73.47
C PHE A 228 -50.52 -61.02 73.78
N HIS A 229 -51.30 -61.38 72.75
CA HIS A 229 -52.57 -62.07 72.95
C HIS A 229 -52.38 -63.42 73.68
N ARG A 230 -51.30 -64.15 73.38
CA ARG A 230 -50.95 -65.40 74.09
C ARG A 230 -50.51 -65.15 75.53
N LEU A 231 -49.77 -64.08 75.80
CA LEU A 231 -49.32 -63.74 77.14
C LEU A 231 -50.48 -63.26 78.02
N SER A 232 -51.40 -62.47 77.46
CA SER A 232 -52.64 -62.06 78.13
C SER A 232 -53.52 -63.26 78.48
N THR A 233 -53.71 -64.22 77.57
CA THR A 233 -54.50 -65.43 77.88
C THR A 233 -53.82 -66.35 78.88
N LEU A 234 -52.50 -66.51 78.81
CA LEU A 234 -51.74 -67.30 79.79
C LEU A 234 -51.73 -66.65 81.18
N SER A 235 -51.57 -65.33 81.26
CA SER A 235 -51.63 -64.61 82.54
C SER A 235 -53.04 -64.63 83.14
N ALA A 236 -54.08 -64.44 82.32
CA ALA A 236 -55.47 -64.57 82.76
C ALA A 236 -55.76 -65.98 83.29
N THR A 237 -55.33 -67.03 82.59
CA THR A 237 -55.51 -68.42 83.05
C THR A 237 -54.68 -68.78 84.27
N ALA A 238 -53.45 -68.25 84.39
CA ALA A 238 -52.63 -68.38 85.60
C ALA A 238 -53.25 -67.67 86.81
N LEU A 239 -53.84 -66.49 86.62
CA LEU A 239 -54.57 -65.77 87.67
C LEU A 239 -55.84 -66.53 88.06
N LYS A 240 -56.60 -67.04 87.08
CA LYS A 240 -57.80 -67.84 87.33
C LYS A 240 -57.49 -69.11 88.11
N THR A 241 -56.50 -69.88 87.68
CA THR A 241 -56.08 -71.12 88.37
C THR A 241 -55.51 -70.85 89.77
N ARG A 242 -54.82 -69.72 89.98
CA ARG A 242 -54.37 -69.31 91.31
C ARG A 242 -55.55 -68.94 92.22
N LEU A 243 -56.56 -68.27 91.68
CA LEU A 243 -57.77 -67.91 92.39
C LEU A 243 -58.62 -69.14 92.72
N ASP A 244 -58.79 -70.06 91.77
CA ASP A 244 -59.43 -71.37 91.97
C ASP A 244 -58.71 -72.19 93.06
N ARG A 245 -57.37 -72.21 93.04
CA ARG A 245 -56.59 -72.89 94.07
C ARG A 245 -56.83 -72.28 95.46
N ILE A 246 -56.78 -70.95 95.58
CA ILE A 246 -57.01 -70.25 96.86
C ILE A 246 -58.45 -70.49 97.32
N PHE A 247 -59.42 -70.41 96.41
CA PHE A 247 -60.83 -70.67 96.70
C PHE A 247 -61.04 -72.11 97.20
N LEU A 248 -60.47 -73.11 96.54
CA LEU A 248 -60.55 -74.51 96.97
C LEU A 248 -59.80 -74.78 98.29
N GLU A 249 -58.69 -74.10 98.54
CA GLU A 249 -57.92 -74.20 99.79
C GLU A 249 -58.69 -73.60 100.99
N VAL A 250 -59.39 -72.49 100.76
CA VAL A 250 -60.25 -71.84 101.76
C VAL A 250 -61.55 -72.62 101.96
N ALA A 251 -62.21 -73.04 100.88
CA ALA A 251 -63.43 -73.83 100.93
C ALA A 251 -63.18 -75.23 101.52
N GLY A 252 -62.03 -75.85 101.26
CA GLY A 252 -61.63 -77.14 101.82
C GLY A 252 -61.28 -77.10 103.32
N SER A 253 -61.00 -75.91 103.88
CA SER A 253 -60.81 -75.71 105.33
C SER A 253 -62.12 -75.54 106.10
N HIS A 254 -63.23 -75.21 105.43
CA HIS A 254 -64.55 -75.09 106.04
C HIS A 254 -65.36 -76.38 105.81
N ASN A 255 -65.48 -77.21 106.84
CA ASN A 255 -66.30 -78.42 106.79
C ASN A 255 -67.78 -78.08 106.50
N ALA A 256 -68.34 -78.86 105.58
CA ALA A 256 -69.70 -78.78 105.08
C ALA A 256 -70.76 -79.00 106.18
N GLU A 257 -71.43 -77.92 106.59
CA GLU A 257 -72.81 -77.90 107.12
C GLU A 257 -73.15 -76.44 107.46
N ASN A 258 -73.46 -75.62 106.46
CA ASN A 258 -74.33 -74.44 106.54
C ASN A 258 -74.42 -73.79 105.15
N ASN A 259 -75.63 -73.70 104.60
CA ASN A 259 -75.92 -72.87 103.42
C ASN A 259 -75.94 -71.41 103.87
N ASP A 260 -74.77 -70.78 103.98
CA ASP A 260 -74.67 -69.35 104.30
C ASP A 260 -74.87 -68.49 103.04
N PRO A 261 -75.75 -67.46 103.08
CA PRO A 261 -75.99 -66.55 101.95
C PRO A 261 -74.75 -65.73 101.56
N GLU A 262 -73.75 -65.65 102.44
CA GLU A 262 -72.46 -64.99 102.21
C GLU A 262 -71.60 -65.78 101.19
N ALA A 263 -71.77 -67.10 101.10
CA ALA A 263 -71.07 -67.93 100.12
C ALA A 263 -71.59 -67.70 98.68
N GLU A 264 -72.89 -67.46 98.51
CA GLU A 264 -73.48 -67.13 97.20
C GLU A 264 -73.12 -65.72 96.74
N GLU A 265 -73.02 -64.76 97.66
CA GLU A 265 -72.56 -63.39 97.36
C GLU A 265 -71.07 -63.39 96.96
N LEU A 266 -70.22 -64.12 97.69
CA LEU A 266 -68.81 -64.31 97.34
C LEU A 266 -68.63 -65.04 96.00
N GLN A 267 -69.49 -66.01 95.70
CA GLN A 267 -69.46 -66.69 94.40
C GLN A 267 -69.81 -65.73 93.25
N LYS A 268 -70.82 -64.86 93.44
CA LYS A 268 -71.21 -63.86 92.45
C LYS A 268 -70.13 -62.80 92.24
N ASP A 269 -69.48 -62.35 93.30
CA ASP A 269 -68.36 -61.41 93.23
C ASP A 269 -67.14 -62.06 92.55
N LEU A 270 -66.91 -63.34 92.77
CA LEU A 270 -65.86 -64.13 92.12
C LEU A 270 -66.15 -64.38 90.64
N GLU A 271 -67.41 -64.60 90.26
CA GLU A 271 -67.85 -64.65 88.85
C GLU A 271 -67.68 -63.29 88.15
N SER A 272 -67.98 -62.19 88.84
CA SER A 272 -67.71 -60.82 88.36
C SER A 272 -66.21 -60.59 88.17
N LEU A 273 -65.38 -61.00 89.15
CA LEU A 273 -63.92 -60.90 89.05
C LEU A 273 -63.36 -61.75 87.90
N TYR A 274 -63.93 -62.92 87.64
CA TYR A 274 -63.55 -63.77 86.51
C TYR A 274 -63.88 -63.18 85.14
N ALA A 275 -64.91 -62.33 85.07
CA ALA A 275 -65.23 -61.56 83.88
C ALA A 275 -64.24 -60.40 83.65
N GLU A 276 -63.70 -59.80 84.71
CA GLU A 276 -62.81 -58.64 84.64
C GLU A 276 -61.31 -58.98 84.48
N ILE A 277 -60.85 -60.10 85.07
CA ILE A 277 -59.46 -60.61 84.96
C ILE A 277 -58.90 -60.60 83.53
N PRO A 278 -59.59 -61.07 82.46
CA PRO A 278 -59.03 -61.04 81.11
C PRO A 278 -58.76 -59.62 80.60
N SER A 279 -59.64 -58.66 80.90
CA SER A 279 -59.48 -57.26 80.45
C SER A 279 -58.33 -56.58 81.18
N VAL A 280 -58.17 -56.82 82.48
CA VAL A 280 -57.05 -56.26 83.27
C VAL A 280 -55.72 -56.90 82.87
N ALA A 281 -55.70 -58.22 82.62
CA ALA A 281 -54.51 -58.92 82.13
C ALA A 281 -54.08 -58.44 80.74
N GLU A 282 -55.04 -58.13 79.87
CA GLU A 282 -54.78 -57.53 78.55
C GLU A 282 -54.17 -56.13 78.68
N MET A 283 -54.76 -55.24 79.48
CA MET A 283 -54.19 -53.90 79.69
C MET A 283 -52.78 -53.95 80.34
N ALA A 284 -52.58 -54.82 81.32
CA ALA A 284 -51.29 -54.97 81.99
C ALA A 284 -50.20 -55.48 81.02
N ALA A 285 -50.52 -56.49 80.21
CA ALA A 285 -49.59 -57.01 79.21
C ALA A 285 -49.32 -56.00 78.09
N GLU A 286 -50.29 -55.13 77.77
CA GLU A 286 -50.14 -54.10 76.73
C GLU A 286 -49.16 -53.04 77.19
N GLN A 287 -49.33 -52.57 78.43
CA GLN A 287 -48.51 -51.52 79.02
C GLN A 287 -47.09 -52.00 79.34
N GLU A 288 -46.92 -53.24 79.82
CA GLU A 288 -45.61 -53.76 80.23
C GLU A 288 -44.76 -54.28 79.05
N PHE A 289 -45.39 -54.85 78.01
CA PHE A 289 -44.65 -55.55 76.94
C PHE A 289 -44.91 -55.00 75.53
N LEU A 290 -46.15 -54.70 75.16
CA LEU A 290 -46.47 -54.30 73.78
C LEU A 290 -46.03 -52.87 73.47
N GLN A 291 -46.41 -51.90 74.32
CA GLN A 291 -46.06 -50.50 74.11
C GLN A 291 -44.55 -50.25 74.05
N PRO A 292 -43.72 -50.80 74.96
CA PRO A 292 -42.26 -50.59 74.90
C PRO A 292 -41.62 -51.15 73.61
N VAL A 293 -42.12 -52.26 73.08
CA VAL A 293 -41.64 -52.85 71.82
C VAL A 293 -42.00 -51.96 70.63
N LEU A 294 -43.25 -51.47 70.58
CA LEU A 294 -43.69 -50.56 69.53
C LEU A 294 -42.93 -49.23 69.58
N ASP A 295 -42.69 -48.68 70.77
CA ASP A 295 -41.92 -47.45 70.96
C ASP A 295 -40.45 -47.62 70.55
N GLU A 296 -39.83 -48.77 70.83
CA GLU A 296 -38.45 -49.04 70.38
C GLU A 296 -38.35 -49.17 68.86
N VAL A 297 -39.31 -49.86 68.22
CA VAL A 297 -39.39 -49.96 66.75
C VAL A 297 -39.59 -48.58 66.13
N HIS A 298 -40.48 -47.76 66.68
CA HIS A 298 -40.73 -46.40 66.21
C HIS A 298 -39.49 -45.50 66.38
N ARG A 299 -38.82 -45.59 67.54
CA ARG A 299 -37.59 -44.85 67.82
C ARG A 299 -36.43 -45.28 66.92
N GLY A 300 -36.32 -46.58 66.62
CA GLY A 300 -35.36 -47.11 65.65
C GLY A 300 -35.60 -46.55 64.25
N ARG A 301 -36.85 -46.50 63.80
CA ARG A 301 -37.25 -45.90 62.51
C ARG A 301 -36.92 -44.42 62.43
N MET A 302 -37.21 -43.65 63.48
CA MET A 302 -36.91 -42.22 63.52
C MET A 302 -35.40 -41.97 63.48
N LYS A 303 -34.60 -42.71 64.25
CA LYS A 303 -33.13 -42.62 64.22
C LYS A 303 -32.56 -43.00 62.85
N ALA A 304 -33.09 -44.02 62.19
CA ALA A 304 -32.69 -44.39 60.84
C ALA A 304 -33.04 -43.32 59.80
N SER A 305 -34.24 -42.75 59.87
CA SER A 305 -34.70 -41.65 59.00
C SER A 305 -33.87 -40.37 59.21
N GLU A 306 -33.55 -40.02 60.45
CA GLU A 306 -32.67 -38.89 60.76
C GLU A 306 -31.23 -39.13 60.27
N GLY A 307 -30.72 -40.35 60.43
CA GLY A 307 -29.43 -40.78 59.89
C GLY A 307 -29.38 -40.70 58.37
N LEU A 308 -30.46 -41.12 57.69
CA LEU A 308 -30.61 -41.01 56.23
C LEU A 308 -30.70 -39.54 55.78
N ARG A 309 -31.45 -38.72 56.50
CA ARG A 309 -31.57 -37.28 56.19
C ARG A 309 -30.23 -36.57 56.37
N LEU A 310 -29.52 -36.80 57.46
CA LEU A 310 -28.24 -36.16 57.75
C LEU A 310 -27.12 -36.69 56.84
N GLY A 311 -27.05 -38.01 56.65
CA GLY A 311 -26.09 -38.64 55.75
C GLY A 311 -26.36 -38.27 54.29
N GLY A 312 -27.62 -38.25 53.87
CA GLY A 312 -28.04 -37.86 52.52
C GLY A 312 -27.74 -36.39 52.21
N THR A 313 -28.05 -35.48 53.14
CA THR A 313 -27.69 -34.05 52.97
C THR A 313 -26.18 -33.86 52.86
N TYR A 314 -25.40 -34.52 53.72
CA TYR A 314 -23.93 -34.50 53.62
C TYR A 314 -23.41 -35.04 52.27
N ILE A 315 -23.94 -36.18 51.79
CA ILE A 315 -23.57 -36.74 50.48
C ILE A 315 -23.90 -35.75 49.37
N CYS A 316 -25.10 -35.16 49.37
CA CYS A 316 -25.51 -34.15 48.38
C CYS A 316 -24.60 -32.92 48.41
N ASP A 317 -24.25 -32.40 49.58
CA ASP A 317 -23.39 -31.23 49.74
C ASP A 317 -21.97 -31.49 49.21
N VAL A 318 -21.40 -32.67 49.52
CA VAL A 318 -20.08 -33.06 49.03
C VAL A 318 -20.10 -33.26 47.51
N LEU A 319 -21.11 -33.94 46.95
CA LEU A 319 -21.26 -34.08 45.50
C LEU A 319 -21.42 -32.72 44.80
N HIS A 320 -22.18 -31.80 45.38
CA HIS A 320 -22.31 -30.44 44.87
C HIS A 320 -20.97 -29.69 44.90
N HIS A 321 -20.19 -29.84 45.98
CA HIS A 321 -18.86 -29.27 46.09
C HIS A 321 -17.90 -29.82 45.02
N LEU A 322 -17.85 -31.14 44.85
CA LEU A 322 -17.05 -31.81 43.81
C LEU A 322 -17.44 -31.30 42.41
N GLN A 323 -18.74 -31.22 42.12
CA GLN A 323 -19.24 -30.72 40.84
C GLN A 323 -18.84 -29.25 40.59
N LYS A 324 -18.94 -28.39 41.62
CA LYS A 324 -18.52 -26.98 41.53
C LYS A 324 -17.03 -26.87 41.24
N ARG A 325 -16.20 -27.66 41.93
CA ARG A 325 -14.75 -27.68 41.71
C ARG A 325 -14.40 -28.19 40.31
N HIS A 326 -14.99 -29.29 39.84
CA HIS A 326 -14.82 -29.80 38.48
C HIS A 326 -15.21 -28.78 37.40
N ARG A 327 -16.29 -28.02 37.60
CA ARG A 327 -16.67 -26.95 36.66
C ARG A 327 -15.63 -25.84 36.63
N ALA A 328 -15.13 -25.40 37.79
CA ALA A 328 -14.12 -24.35 37.88
C ALA A 328 -12.80 -24.77 37.21
N THR A 329 -12.34 -26.00 37.44
CA THR A 329 -11.13 -26.52 36.79
C THR A 329 -11.31 -26.71 35.29
N ALA A 330 -12.46 -27.23 34.83
CA ALA A 330 -12.76 -27.35 33.41
C ALA A 330 -12.79 -25.99 32.70
N GLN A 331 -13.34 -24.95 33.34
CA GLN A 331 -13.30 -23.58 32.82
C GLN A 331 -11.87 -23.04 32.72
N SER A 332 -11.06 -23.22 33.76
CA SER A 332 -9.65 -22.81 33.75
C SER A 332 -8.86 -23.52 32.64
N LEU A 333 -9.04 -24.83 32.48
CA LEU A 333 -8.41 -25.61 31.42
C LEU A 333 -8.83 -25.16 30.02
N LYS A 334 -10.11 -24.85 29.82
CA LYS A 334 -10.62 -24.32 28.55
C LYS A 334 -9.98 -22.97 28.21
N ILE A 335 -9.83 -22.09 29.20
CA ILE A 335 -9.18 -20.79 29.02
C ILE A 335 -7.71 -21.00 28.63
N GLU A 336 -6.96 -21.83 29.36
CA GLU A 336 -5.55 -22.11 29.05
C GLU A 336 -5.37 -22.76 27.67
N LEU A 337 -6.22 -23.72 27.30
CA LEU A 337 -6.17 -24.32 25.97
C LEU A 337 -6.48 -23.31 24.86
N SER A 338 -7.44 -22.39 25.10
CA SER A 338 -7.73 -21.33 24.13
C SER A 338 -6.57 -20.34 23.98
N LYS A 339 -5.89 -19.99 25.08
CA LYS A 339 -4.66 -19.17 25.05
C LYS A 339 -3.55 -19.86 24.29
N GLN A 340 -3.28 -21.15 24.56
CA GLN A 340 -2.27 -21.92 23.85
C GLN A 340 -2.57 -22.00 22.35
N LYS A 341 -3.85 -22.22 21.98
CA LYS A 341 -4.27 -22.22 20.59
C LYS A 341 -4.04 -20.85 19.93
N ALA A 342 -4.43 -19.75 20.59
CA ALA A 342 -4.22 -18.40 20.08
C ALA A 342 -2.73 -18.08 19.87
N ILE A 343 -1.87 -18.41 20.84
CA ILE A 343 -0.42 -18.25 20.72
C ILE A 343 0.12 -19.09 19.54
N SER A 344 -0.32 -20.34 19.40
CA SER A 344 0.10 -21.19 18.28
C SER A 344 -0.30 -20.62 16.91
N THR A 345 -1.50 -20.03 16.81
CA THR A 345 -1.95 -19.38 15.56
C THR A 345 -1.14 -18.13 15.26
N VAL A 346 -0.83 -17.31 16.27
CA VAL A 346 0.00 -16.11 16.09
C VAL A 346 1.41 -16.47 15.65
N ILE A 347 2.02 -17.51 16.25
CA ILE A 347 3.33 -18.00 15.83
C ILE A 347 3.28 -18.51 14.38
N ALA A 348 2.21 -19.22 13.99
CA ALA A 348 2.04 -19.72 12.63
C ALA A 348 1.88 -18.58 11.61
N THR A 349 1.06 -17.56 11.91
CA THR A 349 0.88 -16.40 11.02
C THR A 349 2.17 -15.59 10.90
N ILE A 350 2.92 -15.41 11.99
CA ILE A 350 4.22 -14.73 11.93
C ILE A 350 5.21 -15.55 11.08
N ALA A 351 5.23 -16.88 11.22
CA ALA A 351 6.10 -17.72 10.40
C ALA A 351 5.75 -17.59 8.91
N GLU A 352 4.47 -17.56 8.55
CA GLU A 352 4.00 -17.37 7.18
C GLU A 352 4.38 -15.99 6.62
N GLU A 353 4.14 -14.92 7.38
CA GLU A 353 4.49 -13.54 6.99
C GLU A 353 6.01 -13.33 6.89
N SER A 354 6.80 -13.96 7.75
CA SER A 354 8.27 -13.87 7.71
C SER A 354 8.90 -14.53 6.47
N VAL A 355 8.18 -15.46 5.83
CA VAL A 355 8.60 -16.13 4.59
C VAL A 355 8.06 -15.40 3.36
N SER A 356 7.07 -14.51 3.53
CA SER A 356 6.44 -13.77 2.45
C SER A 356 7.45 -12.82 1.78
N PRO A 357 7.67 -12.94 0.45
CA PRO A 357 8.81 -12.33 -0.22
C PRO A 357 8.52 -10.87 -0.58
N LEU A 358 8.48 -9.96 0.39
CA LEU A 358 8.63 -8.52 0.10
C LEU A 358 10.11 -8.11 -0.12
N THR A 359 11.06 -9.01 0.12
CA THR A 359 12.50 -8.71 0.19
C THR A 359 13.38 -9.31 -0.91
N LYS A 360 12.81 -9.84 -2.00
CA LYS A 360 13.63 -10.22 -3.18
C LYS A 360 13.61 -9.08 -4.20
N PRO A 361 14.64 -8.21 -4.27
CA PRO A 361 14.77 -7.35 -5.44
C PRO A 361 14.87 -8.26 -6.68
N PRO A 362 14.18 -7.92 -7.79
CA PRO A 362 14.35 -8.64 -9.04
C PRO A 362 15.83 -8.65 -9.37
N LYS A 363 16.39 -9.86 -9.48
CA LYS A 363 17.78 -10.12 -9.87
C LYS A 363 17.97 -9.51 -11.25
N VAL A 364 18.47 -8.28 -11.31
CA VAL A 364 18.90 -7.65 -12.56
C VAL A 364 20.07 -8.48 -13.06
N THR A 365 19.79 -9.38 -13.98
CA THR A 365 20.80 -10.04 -14.80
C THR A 365 21.57 -8.93 -15.53
N ALA A 366 22.84 -8.80 -15.17
CA ALA A 366 23.78 -7.93 -15.84
C ALA A 366 23.76 -8.22 -17.36
N PRO A 367 23.67 -7.20 -18.23
CA PRO A 367 23.84 -7.41 -19.65
C PRO A 367 25.30 -7.80 -19.90
N SER A 368 25.45 -9.03 -20.37
CA SER A 368 26.64 -9.60 -20.99
C SER A 368 27.31 -8.56 -21.90
N THR A 369 28.59 -8.33 -21.62
CA THR A 369 29.61 -7.68 -22.45
C THR A 369 29.45 -8.03 -23.94
N PRO A 370 29.42 -7.06 -24.87
CA PRO A 370 29.51 -7.35 -26.30
C PRO A 370 30.96 -7.73 -26.70
N PRO A 371 31.15 -8.62 -27.68
CA PRO A 371 32.47 -9.08 -28.12
C PRO A 371 33.22 -7.99 -28.92
N PRO A 372 34.56 -8.06 -29.00
CA PRO A 372 35.39 -7.04 -29.64
C PRO A 372 35.23 -7.04 -31.16
N ALA A 373 35.15 -5.84 -31.73
CA ALA A 373 35.15 -5.61 -33.17
C ALA A 373 36.49 -6.03 -33.82
N PRO A 374 36.48 -6.56 -35.06
CA PRO A 374 37.70 -6.95 -35.76
C PRO A 374 38.50 -5.74 -36.25
N LYS A 375 39.82 -5.85 -36.10
CA LYS A 375 40.85 -4.90 -36.55
C LYS A 375 40.82 -4.76 -38.08
N SER A 376 40.74 -3.54 -38.59
CA SER A 376 41.10 -3.20 -39.96
C SER A 376 42.59 -2.84 -40.05
N PRO A 377 43.34 -3.33 -41.05
CA PRO A 377 44.68 -2.84 -41.32
C PRO A 377 44.65 -1.71 -42.37
N SER A 378 45.18 -0.56 -41.95
CA SER A 378 46.32 0.12 -42.57
C SER A 378 46.47 0.12 -44.10
N SER A 379 46.24 1.32 -44.68
CA SER A 379 47.16 2.09 -45.55
C SER A 379 47.86 1.40 -46.73
N SER A 380 47.54 1.85 -47.95
CA SER A 380 48.49 2.20 -49.02
C SER A 380 47.79 2.87 -50.23
N PRO A 381 48.52 3.59 -51.12
CA PRO A 381 48.06 4.88 -51.65
C PRO A 381 47.88 4.95 -53.18
N GLY A 382 47.06 5.92 -53.60
CA GLY A 382 47.25 6.67 -54.85
C GLY A 382 46.30 6.34 -56.00
N LYS A 383 45.55 7.36 -56.44
CA LYS A 383 45.61 7.99 -57.78
C LYS A 383 44.25 8.55 -58.22
N LYS A 384 44.29 9.87 -58.50
CA LYS A 384 43.61 10.61 -59.58
C LYS A 384 42.08 10.60 -59.67
N LEU A 385 41.50 11.77 -59.43
CA LEU A 385 40.23 12.23 -60.02
C LEU A 385 40.37 12.32 -61.56
N PRO A 386 39.26 12.16 -62.32
CA PRO A 386 38.65 13.37 -62.89
C PRO A 386 37.11 13.37 -62.88
N PHE A 387 36.58 14.60 -62.96
CA PHE A 387 35.18 14.97 -63.14
C PHE A 387 34.48 14.24 -64.30
N ARG A 388 33.25 13.74 -64.07
CA ARG A 388 32.05 14.11 -64.85
C ARG A 388 30.78 13.38 -64.39
N THR A 389 29.67 14.10 -64.56
CA THR A 389 28.28 13.64 -64.82
C THR A 389 27.49 12.95 -63.71
N MET A 390 26.47 13.68 -63.26
CA MET A 390 25.23 13.21 -62.64
C MET A 390 24.59 12.06 -63.44
N PRO A 391 23.94 11.10 -62.76
CA PRO A 391 22.67 10.61 -63.24
C PRO A 391 21.59 10.56 -62.15
N VAL A 392 20.37 10.91 -62.58
CA VAL A 392 19.11 10.57 -61.95
C VAL A 392 18.93 9.04 -62.01
N PHE A 393 18.66 8.39 -60.87
CA PHE A 393 18.03 7.06 -60.83
C PHE A 393 17.45 6.78 -59.43
N THR A 394 16.13 6.59 -59.36
CA THR A 394 15.42 5.88 -58.28
C THR A 394 15.31 4.39 -58.64
N PRO A 395 14.90 3.48 -57.74
CA PRO A 395 15.41 3.10 -56.41
C PRO A 395 15.82 1.58 -56.39
N PRO A 396 16.24 1.03 -55.23
CA PRO A 396 15.58 -0.22 -54.81
C PRO A 396 15.27 -0.33 -53.32
N ARG A 397 14.10 -0.93 -53.06
CA ARG A 397 13.63 -1.42 -51.75
C ARG A 397 14.52 -2.56 -51.25
N HIS A 398 14.91 -2.53 -49.97
CA HIS A 398 14.97 -3.75 -49.15
C HIS A 398 14.65 -3.45 -47.68
N ARG A 399 13.92 -4.40 -47.11
CA ARG A 399 13.31 -4.48 -45.78
C ARG A 399 14.31 -4.34 -44.61
N ARG A 400 13.99 -3.46 -43.65
CA ARG A 400 14.17 -3.62 -42.19
C ARG A 400 12.95 -2.93 -41.55
N GLY A 401 12.20 -3.53 -40.65
CA GLY A 401 12.70 -4.07 -39.38
C GLY A 401 12.32 -3.08 -38.28
N ARG A 402 11.02 -3.05 -37.96
CA ARG A 402 10.29 -2.42 -36.85
C ARG A 402 11.13 -1.79 -35.73
N SER A 403 11.29 -0.47 -35.75
CA SER A 403 11.41 0.39 -34.56
C SER A 403 10.52 1.61 -34.77
N THR A 404 9.58 1.82 -33.86
CA THR A 404 8.67 2.98 -33.84
C THR A 404 9.44 4.20 -33.35
N ASP A 405 9.96 4.97 -34.31
CA ASP A 405 10.34 6.36 -34.08
C ASP A 405 9.14 7.26 -34.37
N PHE A 406 8.88 8.15 -33.42
CA PHE A 406 7.83 9.15 -33.41
C PHE A 406 8.06 10.19 -34.50
N SER A 407 7.03 10.44 -35.32
CA SER A 407 6.98 11.55 -36.28
C SER A 407 6.59 12.85 -35.55
N PRO A 408 7.16 14.02 -35.94
CA PRO A 408 6.81 15.30 -35.37
C PRO A 408 5.65 15.92 -36.17
N ASP A 409 4.44 15.38 -36.03
CA ASP A 409 3.18 15.97 -36.52
C ASP A 409 2.03 15.63 -35.54
N GLU A 410 2.25 15.83 -34.24
CA GLU A 410 1.24 15.62 -33.19
C GLU A 410 0.95 16.93 -32.43
N GLU A 411 0.20 17.82 -33.07
CA GLU A 411 -0.40 18.99 -32.41
C GLU A 411 -1.94 19.02 -32.51
N GLU A 412 -2.57 18.00 -33.11
CA GLU A 412 -3.96 18.13 -33.55
C GLU A 412 -5.04 17.51 -32.63
N TYR A 413 -4.72 16.71 -31.59
CA TYR A 413 -5.76 16.10 -30.73
C TYR A 413 -5.34 15.94 -29.24
N PRO A 414 -5.40 17.01 -28.42
CA PRO A 414 -5.04 16.95 -26.99
C PRO A 414 -5.92 16.01 -26.17
N GLU A 415 -7.16 15.77 -26.59
CA GLU A 415 -8.13 14.88 -25.94
C GLU A 415 -7.71 13.41 -25.99
N LEU A 416 -7.10 12.95 -27.09
CA LEU A 416 -6.57 11.58 -27.21
C LEU A 416 -5.37 11.37 -26.28
N ARG A 417 -4.59 12.44 -26.04
CA ARG A 417 -3.45 12.44 -25.11
C ARG A 417 -3.89 12.41 -23.66
N MET A 418 -4.98 13.10 -23.31
CA MET A 418 -5.57 13.01 -21.96
C MET A 418 -6.16 11.62 -21.69
N LEU A 419 -6.85 11.02 -22.67
CA LEU A 419 -7.40 9.66 -22.54
C LEU A 419 -6.31 8.59 -22.39
N ALA A 420 -5.19 8.74 -23.10
CA ALA A 420 -4.02 7.87 -22.96
C ALA A 420 -3.31 8.05 -21.60
N LEU A 421 -3.24 9.28 -21.07
CA LEU A 421 -2.71 9.54 -19.72
C LEU A 421 -3.59 8.97 -18.60
N LEU A 422 -4.90 8.86 -18.86
CA LEU A 422 -5.89 8.25 -17.95
C LEU A 422 -5.94 6.71 -18.04
N GLY A 423 -5.06 6.09 -18.83
CA GLY A 423 -4.97 4.63 -18.94
C GLY A 423 -6.09 3.96 -19.73
N ILE A 424 -6.91 4.73 -20.46
CA ILE A 424 -8.00 4.21 -21.30
C ILE A 424 -7.43 3.89 -22.68
N SER A 425 -7.20 2.60 -22.97
CA SER A 425 -6.75 2.17 -24.28
C SER A 425 -7.92 2.16 -25.28
N VAL A 426 -7.90 3.07 -26.26
CA VAL A 426 -8.80 3.02 -27.41
C VAL A 426 -8.21 2.04 -28.45
N PRO A 427 -8.95 1.03 -28.94
CA PRO A 427 -8.43 0.09 -29.93
C PRO A 427 -8.26 0.79 -31.30
N PRO A 428 -7.24 0.43 -32.09
CA PRO A 428 -7.09 0.97 -33.44
C PRO A 428 -8.25 0.50 -34.34
N PRO A 429 -8.66 1.31 -35.32
CA PRO A 429 -9.77 0.95 -36.21
C PRO A 429 -9.44 -0.33 -36.98
N THR A 430 -10.26 -1.36 -36.76
CA THR A 430 -10.20 -2.63 -37.51
C THR A 430 -10.61 -2.41 -38.95
N THR A 431 -9.62 -2.43 -39.86
CA THR A 431 -9.85 -2.53 -41.30
C THR A 431 -10.04 -4.00 -41.66
N THR A 432 -11.29 -4.44 -41.81
CA THR A 432 -11.62 -5.73 -42.46
C THR A 432 -11.67 -5.57 -43.98
N PRO A 433 -11.00 -6.44 -44.76
CA PRO A 433 -10.89 -6.31 -46.22
C PRO A 433 -11.97 -7.11 -46.96
N LEU A 434 -12.54 -6.54 -48.02
CA LEU A 434 -13.23 -7.30 -49.07
C LEU A 434 -12.84 -6.77 -50.48
N PHE A 435 -12.22 -7.66 -51.25
CA PHE A 435 -12.18 -7.77 -52.74
C PHE A 435 -13.60 -7.54 -53.33
N VAL A 436 -13.90 -6.92 -54.49
CA VAL A 436 -13.39 -6.94 -55.90
C VAL A 436 -13.84 -5.63 -56.61
N SER A 437 -13.04 -5.16 -57.58
CA SER A 437 -13.18 -4.00 -58.50
C SER A 437 -14.27 -4.15 -59.60
N PRO A 438 -14.34 -3.36 -60.72
CA PRO A 438 -13.90 -1.98 -61.02
C PRO A 438 -14.98 -1.12 -61.77
N ILE A 439 -14.77 0.21 -61.92
CA ILE A 439 -14.92 1.03 -63.16
C ILE A 439 -15.14 2.54 -62.86
N LYS A 440 -14.28 3.35 -63.48
CA LYS A 440 -14.32 4.77 -63.94
C LYS A 440 -14.72 5.96 -63.03
N SER A 441 -13.80 6.94 -63.12
CA SER A 441 -13.93 8.41 -63.29
C SER A 441 -14.13 9.37 -62.10
N THR A 442 -13.02 10.05 -61.74
CA THR A 442 -12.85 11.50 -61.42
C THR A 442 -13.65 12.11 -60.24
N PRO A 443 -13.30 13.33 -59.76
CA PRO A 443 -12.52 13.57 -58.55
C PRO A 443 -13.35 14.16 -57.39
N SER A 444 -13.19 13.65 -56.17
CA SER A 444 -13.77 14.28 -54.99
C SER A 444 -13.01 13.88 -53.73
N THR A 445 -12.51 14.91 -53.04
CA THR A 445 -12.33 15.08 -51.58
C THR A 445 -12.30 13.82 -50.69
N PRO A 446 -11.25 13.58 -49.88
CA PRO A 446 -11.25 12.47 -48.93
C PRO A 446 -12.30 12.67 -47.82
N PRO A 447 -13.03 11.61 -47.41
CA PRO A 447 -14.12 11.70 -46.45
C PRO A 447 -13.58 11.76 -45.01
N VAL A 448 -14.17 12.65 -44.22
CA VAL A 448 -14.04 12.71 -42.75
C VAL A 448 -14.57 11.40 -42.14
N PRO A 449 -13.83 10.69 -41.28
CA PRO A 449 -14.36 9.55 -40.55
C PRO A 449 -15.30 10.05 -39.45
N VAL A 450 -16.60 10.08 -39.73
CA VAL A 450 -17.63 10.30 -38.71
C VAL A 450 -17.73 9.03 -37.87
N ILE A 451 -17.12 9.06 -36.68
CA ILE A 451 -17.43 8.12 -35.61
C ILE A 451 -18.91 8.33 -35.28
N LYS A 452 -19.74 7.32 -35.58
CA LYS A 452 -21.18 7.42 -35.33
C LYS A 452 -21.39 7.52 -33.82
N GLU A 453 -21.97 8.64 -33.37
CA GLU A 453 -22.28 8.95 -31.98
C GLU A 453 -23.03 7.81 -31.26
N SER A 454 -23.77 6.98 -32.03
CA SER A 454 -24.44 5.77 -31.54
C SER A 454 -23.48 4.74 -30.92
N GLN A 455 -22.27 4.57 -31.47
CA GLN A 455 -21.28 3.61 -30.94
C GLN A 455 -20.64 4.10 -29.64
N ILE A 456 -20.44 5.41 -29.52
CA ILE A 456 -19.97 6.02 -28.28
C ILE A 456 -21.05 5.89 -27.20
N ARG A 457 -22.31 6.15 -27.54
CA ARG A 457 -23.45 6.01 -26.62
C ARG A 457 -23.64 4.57 -26.15
N GLU A 458 -23.57 3.58 -27.04
CA GLU A 458 -23.63 2.16 -26.66
C GLU A 458 -22.48 1.76 -25.74
N HIS A 459 -21.27 2.24 -26.00
CA HIS A 459 -20.12 1.96 -25.15
C HIS A 459 -20.27 2.59 -23.76
N ILE A 460 -20.75 3.84 -23.68
CA ILE A 460 -21.04 4.52 -22.41
C ILE A 460 -22.12 3.77 -21.63
N ILE A 461 -23.16 3.26 -22.30
CA ILE A 461 -24.22 2.48 -21.65
C ILE A 461 -23.66 1.15 -21.11
N GLN A 462 -22.78 0.47 -21.86
CA GLN A 462 -22.13 -0.77 -21.41
C GLN A 462 -21.14 -0.56 -20.27
N GLN A 463 -20.41 0.56 -20.24
CA GLN A 463 -19.51 0.90 -19.14
C GLN A 463 -20.30 1.28 -17.89
N ASN A 464 -21.39 2.03 -18.03
CA ASN A 464 -22.27 2.38 -16.92
C ASN A 464 -23.01 1.17 -16.34
N SER A 465 -23.37 0.16 -17.15
CA SER A 465 -23.95 -1.07 -16.63
C SER A 465 -22.93 -1.94 -15.88
N LYS A 466 -21.66 -1.94 -16.30
CA LYS A 466 -20.55 -2.58 -15.57
C LYS A 466 -20.24 -1.87 -14.25
N LEU A 467 -20.23 -0.53 -14.25
CA LEU A 467 -20.02 0.25 -13.03
C LEU A 467 -21.17 0.05 -12.03
N LYS A 468 -22.42 0.02 -12.48
CA LYS A 468 -23.58 -0.27 -11.61
C LYS A 468 -23.59 -1.71 -11.07
N ALA A 469 -23.00 -2.66 -11.79
CA ALA A 469 -22.82 -4.02 -11.30
C ALA A 469 -21.75 -4.11 -10.21
N GLN A 470 -20.65 -3.33 -10.33
CA GLN A 470 -19.64 -3.18 -9.28
C GLN A 470 -20.13 -2.39 -8.06
N GLU A 471 -20.99 -1.39 -8.26
CA GLU A 471 -21.60 -0.59 -7.17
C GLU A 471 -22.49 -1.45 -6.26
N LYS A 472 -23.12 -2.50 -6.81
CA LYS A 472 -23.99 -3.40 -6.05
C LYS A 472 -23.22 -4.41 -5.17
N GLU A 473 -21.93 -4.61 -5.41
CA GLU A 473 -21.02 -5.39 -4.55
C GLU A 473 -20.35 -4.55 -3.44
N LEU A 474 -20.47 -3.21 -3.49
CA LEU A 474 -19.82 -2.27 -2.56
C LEU A 474 -20.83 -1.48 -1.71
N ALA A 475 -21.96 -2.09 -1.33
CA ALA A 475 -22.91 -1.50 -0.39
C ALA A 475 -22.38 -1.39 1.08
N THR A 476 -21.08 -1.59 1.29
CA THR A 476 -20.36 -1.29 2.54
C THR A 476 -19.53 0.00 2.47
N GLY A 477 -19.49 0.70 1.33
CA GLY A 477 -18.61 1.86 1.07
C GLY A 477 -19.30 3.23 0.95
N GLU A 478 -20.57 3.39 1.34
CA GLU A 478 -21.27 4.69 1.25
C GLU A 478 -20.61 5.79 2.12
N VAL A 479 -19.94 5.41 3.21
CA VAL A 479 -19.21 6.36 4.07
C VAL A 479 -17.92 6.84 3.40
N GLU A 480 -17.19 5.96 2.72
CA GLU A 480 -15.93 6.31 2.05
C GLU A 480 -16.16 7.13 0.77
N LEU A 481 -17.25 6.87 0.05
CA LEU A 481 -17.62 7.64 -1.15
C LEU A 481 -18.08 9.06 -0.82
N THR A 482 -18.78 9.25 0.31
CA THR A 482 -19.17 10.60 0.77
C THR A 482 -17.98 11.40 1.27
N GLU A 483 -17.03 10.77 1.96
CA GLU A 483 -15.74 11.39 2.32
C GLU A 483 -14.90 11.75 1.09
N ALA A 484 -14.78 10.86 0.11
CA ALA A 484 -14.07 11.13 -1.14
C ALA A 484 -14.72 12.27 -1.95
N TRP A 485 -16.06 12.34 -1.99
CA TRP A 485 -16.78 13.45 -2.62
C TRP A 485 -16.56 14.78 -1.91
N ASN A 486 -16.52 14.77 -0.58
CA ASN A 486 -16.25 15.97 0.22
C ASN A 486 -14.81 16.46 0.04
N ILE A 487 -13.83 15.55 -0.04
CA ILE A 487 -12.42 15.86 -0.30
C ILE A 487 -12.27 16.43 -1.73
N SER A 488 -12.92 15.82 -2.72
CA SER A 488 -12.88 16.30 -4.11
C SER A 488 -13.48 17.71 -4.23
N ARG A 489 -14.59 17.99 -3.54
CA ARG A 489 -15.21 19.31 -3.50
C ARG A 489 -14.33 20.35 -2.79
N LEU A 490 -13.61 19.94 -1.74
CA LEU A 490 -12.65 20.80 -1.04
C LEU A 490 -11.44 21.12 -1.93
N LEU A 491 -10.96 20.15 -2.69
CA LEU A 491 -9.85 20.33 -3.64
C LEU A 491 -10.27 21.23 -4.81
N GLU A 492 -11.50 21.08 -5.31
CA GLU A 492 -12.03 21.95 -6.35
C GLU A 492 -12.24 23.39 -5.84
N ALA A 493 -12.68 23.55 -4.58
CA ALA A 493 -12.78 24.86 -3.95
C ALA A 493 -11.40 25.50 -3.74
N ALA A 494 -10.39 24.73 -3.30
CA ALA A 494 -9.02 25.21 -3.11
C ALA A 494 -8.32 25.57 -4.44
N LEU A 495 -8.62 24.83 -5.51
CA LEU A 495 -8.12 25.14 -6.85
C LEU A 495 -8.78 26.38 -7.46
N ARG A 496 -10.05 26.66 -7.12
CA ARG A 496 -10.76 27.87 -7.60
C ARG A 496 -10.45 29.13 -6.79
N SER A 497 -10.08 29.04 -5.52
CA SER A 497 -9.89 30.22 -4.65
C SER A 497 -8.46 30.78 -4.57
N GLY A 498 -7.51 30.27 -5.35
CA GLY A 498 -6.20 30.92 -5.49
C GLY A 498 -5.44 31.08 -4.18
N ASN A 499 -5.39 30.03 -3.36
CA ASN A 499 -4.51 29.92 -2.18
C ASN A 499 -4.88 30.81 -0.97
N GLU A 500 -6.15 31.19 -0.80
CA GLU A 500 -6.68 31.62 0.51
C GLU A 500 -7.45 30.45 1.13
N PHE A 501 -6.93 29.91 2.25
CA PHE A 501 -7.66 28.98 3.11
C PHE A 501 -8.65 29.78 3.97
N PRO A 502 -9.98 29.70 3.74
CA PRO A 502 -10.91 30.22 4.72
C PRO A 502 -10.81 29.35 5.98
N GLY A 503 -10.69 30.02 7.12
CA GLY A 503 -10.43 29.44 8.44
C GLY A 503 -11.15 28.12 8.68
N THR A 504 -10.36 27.14 9.08
CA THR A 504 -10.71 25.79 9.49
C THR A 504 -11.91 25.76 10.44
N ARG A 505 -13.07 25.34 9.95
CA ARG A 505 -14.13 24.70 10.74
C ARG A 505 -14.47 23.35 10.10
N LEU A 506 -13.53 22.42 10.15
CA LEU A 506 -13.74 21.02 9.79
C LEU A 506 -12.73 20.12 10.52
N ILE A 507 -12.47 20.46 11.78
CA ILE A 507 -11.98 19.48 12.75
C ILE A 507 -13.20 19.18 13.60
N GLY A 508 -13.63 17.93 13.62
CA GLY A 508 -14.76 17.51 14.46
C GLY A 508 -14.54 18.01 15.87
N GLU A 509 -15.57 18.57 16.49
CA GLU A 509 -15.51 19.15 17.84
C GLU A 509 -14.92 18.16 18.89
N GLN A 510 -15.04 16.86 18.61
CA GLN A 510 -14.42 15.78 19.38
C GLN A 510 -12.91 15.67 19.21
N LEU A 511 -12.37 15.94 18.01
CA LEU A 511 -10.92 15.92 17.77
C LEU A 511 -10.26 17.19 18.32
N VAL A 512 -10.94 18.33 18.31
CA VAL A 512 -10.46 19.55 19.01
C VAL A 512 -10.44 19.32 20.52
N LYS A 513 -11.51 18.79 21.10
CA LYS A 513 -11.54 18.42 22.53
C LYS A 513 -10.50 17.36 22.87
N GLY A 514 -10.29 16.37 21.99
CA GLY A 514 -9.24 15.36 22.15
C GLY A 514 -7.84 15.96 22.08
N LEU A 515 -7.60 16.92 21.19
CA LEU A 515 -6.31 17.62 21.08
C LEU A 515 -6.07 18.51 22.31
N GLU A 516 -7.07 19.24 22.79
CA GLU A 516 -7.00 20.03 24.03
C GLU A 516 -6.73 19.14 25.26
N GLU A 517 -7.35 17.96 25.32
CA GLU A 517 -7.11 16.99 26.40
C GLU A 517 -5.69 16.40 26.33
N VAL A 518 -5.19 16.12 25.13
CA VAL A 518 -3.81 15.67 24.92
C VAL A 518 -2.82 16.78 25.26
N GLU A 519 -3.07 18.02 24.85
CA GLU A 519 -2.22 19.17 25.15
C GLU A 519 -2.18 19.46 26.66
N SER A 520 -3.32 19.34 27.35
CA SER A 520 -3.42 19.42 28.82
C SER A 520 -2.64 18.30 29.53
N LYS A 521 -2.75 17.06 29.04
CA LYS A 521 -1.99 15.92 29.58
C LYS A 521 -0.49 16.06 29.31
N VAL A 522 -0.10 16.53 28.12
CA VAL A 522 1.30 16.81 27.77
C VAL A 522 1.85 17.95 28.64
N GLY A 523 1.08 19.01 28.89
CA GLY A 523 1.46 20.07 29.83
C GLY A 523 1.63 19.56 31.26
N THR A 524 0.79 18.64 31.70
CA THR A 524 0.91 17.99 33.03
C THR A 524 2.16 17.11 33.11
N VAL A 525 2.49 16.38 32.04
CA VAL A 525 3.71 15.56 31.95
C VAL A 525 4.96 16.45 31.89
N ALA A 526 4.92 17.54 31.13
CA ALA A 526 5.99 18.53 31.06
C ALA A 526 6.25 19.16 32.44
N GLY A 527 5.20 19.56 33.17
CA GLY A 527 5.35 20.07 34.54
C GLY A 527 5.90 19.04 35.53
N ARG A 528 5.54 17.76 35.37
CA ARG A 528 6.14 16.67 36.16
C ARG A 528 7.62 16.46 35.81
N MET A 529 7.99 16.53 34.53
CA MET A 529 9.38 16.42 34.10
C MET A 529 10.22 17.62 34.56
N GLU A 530 9.65 18.82 34.55
CA GLU A 530 10.30 20.03 35.07
C GLU A 530 10.50 19.96 36.60
N GLY A 531 9.53 19.39 37.32
CA GLY A 531 9.68 19.06 38.74
C GLY A 531 10.76 18.01 39.02
N ILE A 532 10.89 17.00 38.15
CA ILE A 532 11.97 16.00 38.23
C ILE A 532 13.33 16.64 37.91
N ALA A 533 13.40 17.50 36.89
CA ALA A 533 14.61 18.23 36.53
C ALA A 533 15.06 19.19 37.64
N GLY A 534 14.12 19.92 38.24
CA GLY A 534 14.37 20.80 39.39
C GLY A 534 14.81 20.02 40.63
N GLY A 535 14.19 18.87 40.92
CA GLY A 535 14.62 18.00 42.02
C GLY A 535 16.00 17.37 41.78
N LEU A 536 16.34 17.07 40.52
CA LEU A 536 17.67 16.59 40.14
C LEU A 536 18.73 17.70 40.24
N GLU A 537 18.38 18.95 39.92
CA GLU A 537 19.24 20.12 40.12
C GLU A 537 19.43 20.47 41.60
N GLU A 538 18.40 20.33 42.45
CA GLU A 538 18.55 20.46 43.90
C GLU A 538 19.45 19.36 44.48
N LEU A 539 19.31 18.11 44.01
CA LEU A 539 20.23 17.01 44.33
C LEU A 539 21.68 17.28 43.88
N ARG A 540 21.84 17.97 42.74
CA ARG A 540 23.15 18.34 42.19
C ARG A 540 23.78 19.53 42.93
N ARG A 541 22.96 20.45 43.45
CA ARG A 541 23.41 21.64 44.19
C ARG A 541 23.66 21.34 45.67
N GLY A 542 22.96 20.35 46.23
CA GLY A 542 23.13 19.88 47.61
C GLY A 542 24.29 18.89 47.81
N GLY A 543 25.44 19.15 47.19
CA GLY A 543 26.61 18.26 47.27
C GLY A 543 26.94 17.83 48.70
N GLY A 544 26.78 16.53 48.98
CA GLY A 544 27.14 15.89 50.25
C GLY A 544 26.81 14.40 50.23
N ASP A 545 27.84 13.57 50.36
CA ASP A 545 27.85 12.11 50.47
C ASP A 545 26.58 11.46 51.06
N LEU A 546 25.97 10.53 50.31
CA LEU A 546 24.94 9.62 50.83
C LEU A 546 25.36 8.15 50.65
N SER A 547 26.29 7.72 51.49
CA SER A 547 26.55 6.29 51.74
C SER A 547 25.58 5.65 52.75
N GLY A 548 24.43 6.29 53.03
CA GLY A 548 23.45 5.82 54.00
C GLY A 548 22.31 5.02 53.36
N ARG A 549 22.23 3.72 53.62
CA ARG A 549 21.13 2.82 53.16
C ARG A 549 19.71 3.24 53.61
N GLY A 550 19.57 4.21 54.50
CA GLY A 550 18.28 4.64 55.05
C GLY A 550 17.43 5.46 54.07
N GLU A 551 18.03 6.36 53.29
CA GLU A 551 17.26 7.31 52.46
C GLU A 551 16.81 6.72 51.13
N LYS A 552 17.48 5.67 50.62
CA LYS A 552 17.00 4.89 49.46
C LYS A 552 15.65 4.23 49.75
N LYS A 553 15.39 3.80 50.99
CA LYS A 553 14.08 3.26 51.38
C LYS A 553 13.00 4.34 51.40
N ALA A 554 13.30 5.53 51.92
CA ALA A 554 12.36 6.64 51.91
C ALA A 554 12.03 7.14 50.50
N PHE A 555 13.02 7.11 49.58
CA PHE A 555 12.79 7.45 48.17
C PHE A 555 11.92 6.40 47.47
N VAL A 556 12.16 5.11 47.70
CA VAL A 556 11.35 4.02 47.12
C VAL A 556 9.94 3.97 47.73
N GLU A 557 9.76 4.27 49.02
CA GLU A 557 8.42 4.34 49.63
C GLU A 557 7.61 5.55 49.19
N ARG A 558 8.25 6.68 48.88
CA ARG A 558 7.54 7.91 48.47
C ARG A 558 7.09 7.89 47.01
N TRP A 559 7.73 7.07 46.17
CA TRP A 559 7.46 6.99 44.73
C TRP A 559 7.01 5.61 44.25
N GLY A 560 7.00 4.60 45.13
CA GLY A 560 6.46 3.27 44.88
C GLY A 560 5.00 3.14 45.33
N ARG A 561 4.09 3.84 44.66
CA ARG A 561 2.66 3.46 44.53
C ARG A 561 2.13 3.86 43.17
#